data_AF-A0A945G3K4-F1
#
_entry.id   AF-A0A945G3K4-F1
#
_cell.length_a   1.000
_cell.length_b   1.000
_cell.length_c   1.000
_cell.angle_alpha   90.00
_cell.angle_beta   90.00
_cell.angle_gamma   90.00
#
_symmetry.space_group_name_H-M   'P 1'
#
loop_
_entity.id
_entity.type
_entity.pdbx_description
1 polymer ?
#
loop_
_entity_poly.entity_id
_entity_poly.type
_entity_poly.pdbx_seq_one_letter_code
_entity_poly.pdbx_strand_id
1 'polypeptide(L)'
;MNNEIEKNEEYLENRKRLIAEDKLWINQNSTASNKRSTITIPIVVHVIHRTNHANIGSGTNISDARIEDAIRILNEDYSKTNPEFPNPPRNTFLSSSGNPNLEFCLATIDPSGNPTNGITRTATTQTNWDADDQGGWGSDGEANAMKKTSSGGIDSWDYQRYLNIWVCDLTNSQSGGMTLGYAYLPGLPSGGWSGDQTWKDGLVVDFQWFGTIQGASGDGRTATHEIGHYLGLNHTFCESQSGGCCDNDDNNVDDTPLCYDSNNDGPYFGPVTSSTNNNTCNDIGQGFSSDLLDMDENFMAYSQNPWMFSHDQVNAMNATLNGERSILKNSNVTVNC
;
A
#
# COMPACT_ATOMS: atom_id res chain seq x y z
N MET A 1 2.44 -11.10 1.10
CA MET A 1 3.64 -10.56 0.40
C MET A 1 4.96 -11.03 1.02
N ASN A 2 5.13 -10.99 2.35
CA ASN A 2 6.40 -11.37 3.00
C ASN A 2 6.88 -12.79 2.66
N ASN A 3 5.94 -13.71 2.47
CA ASN A 3 6.21 -15.06 1.99
C ASN A 3 6.92 -15.12 0.61
N GLU A 4 6.63 -14.20 -0.32
CA GLU A 4 7.35 -14.15 -1.60
C GLU A 4 8.76 -13.56 -1.47
N ILE A 5 8.96 -12.56 -0.60
CA ILE A 5 10.29 -12.00 -0.30
C ILE A 5 11.17 -13.05 0.37
N GLU A 6 10.64 -13.81 1.33
CA GLU A 6 11.36 -14.88 2.02
C GLU A 6 11.74 -16.05 1.09
N LYS A 7 10.91 -16.32 0.09
CA LYS A 7 11.13 -17.42 -0.87
C LYS A 7 11.92 -17.02 -2.11
N ASN A 8 12.11 -15.72 -2.36
CA ASN A 8 12.86 -15.20 -3.50
C ASN A 8 14.08 -14.41 -3.02
N GLU A 9 15.24 -15.08 -3.04
CA GLU A 9 16.53 -14.51 -2.60
C GLU A 9 16.91 -13.25 -3.41
N GLU A 10 16.67 -13.24 -4.72
CA GLU A 10 16.96 -12.08 -5.58
C GLU A 10 16.09 -10.87 -5.21
N TYR A 11 14.81 -11.10 -4.90
CA TYR A 11 13.91 -10.04 -4.44
C TYR A 11 14.36 -9.50 -3.07
N LEU A 12 14.73 -10.38 -2.13
CA LEU A 12 15.24 -9.99 -0.83
C LEU A 12 16.53 -9.15 -0.94
N GLU A 13 17.46 -9.54 -1.81
CA GLU A 13 18.68 -8.79 -2.06
C GLU A 13 18.39 -7.40 -2.66
N ASN A 14 17.47 -7.33 -3.64
CA ASN A 14 17.02 -6.07 -4.20
C ASN A 14 16.39 -5.17 -3.13
N ARG A 15 15.53 -5.70 -2.25
CA ARG A 15 14.95 -4.93 -1.14
C ARG A 15 16.02 -4.32 -0.23
N LYS A 16 16.98 -5.14 0.21
CA LYS A 16 18.08 -4.66 1.07
C LYS A 16 18.91 -3.58 0.40
N ARG A 17 19.21 -3.75 -0.88
CA ARG A 17 19.94 -2.76 -1.67
C ARG A 17 19.17 -1.45 -1.76
N LEU A 18 17.87 -1.50 -2.09
CA LEU A 18 17.04 -0.30 -2.21
C LEU A 18 16.88 0.43 -0.88
N ILE A 19 16.68 -0.28 0.23
CA ILE A 19 16.64 0.34 1.58
C ILE A 19 17.96 1.07 1.87
N ALA A 20 19.10 0.48 1.53
CA ALA A 20 20.40 1.13 1.71
C ALA A 20 20.55 2.38 0.84
N GLU A 21 20.10 2.33 -0.42
CA GLU A 21 20.09 3.48 -1.34
C GLU A 21 19.17 4.61 -0.84
N ASP A 22 17.98 4.27 -0.35
CA ASP A 22 17.02 5.22 0.20
C ASP A 22 17.59 5.92 1.44
N LYS A 23 18.22 5.18 2.36
CA LYS A 23 18.92 5.76 3.52
C LYS A 23 20.04 6.72 3.12
N LEU A 24 20.81 6.38 2.08
CA LEU A 24 21.85 7.28 1.57
C LEU A 24 21.23 8.55 1.01
N TRP A 25 20.12 8.44 0.27
CA TRP A 25 19.40 9.59 -0.27
C TRP A 25 18.84 10.49 0.85
N ILE A 26 18.21 9.91 1.87
CA ILE A 26 17.65 10.65 3.03
C ILE A 26 18.77 11.42 3.74
N ASN A 27 19.89 10.76 4.03
CA ASN A 27 21.03 11.40 4.69
C ASN A 27 21.59 12.59 3.89
N GLN A 28 21.66 12.46 2.56
CA GLN A 28 22.12 13.53 1.66
C GLN A 28 21.12 14.69 1.50
N ASN A 29 19.83 14.43 1.73
CA ASN A 29 18.74 15.39 1.48
C ASN A 29 17.99 15.84 2.75
N SER A 30 18.51 15.51 3.94
CA SER A 30 17.95 15.83 5.26
C SER A 30 17.68 17.33 5.51
N THR A 31 18.30 18.23 4.75
CA THR A 31 18.12 19.68 4.85
C THR A 31 17.09 20.28 3.86
N ALA A 32 16.56 19.48 2.91
CA ALA A 32 15.63 19.94 1.87
C ALA A 32 14.16 20.06 2.34
N SER A 33 13.89 19.92 3.64
CA SER A 33 12.54 19.77 4.24
C SER A 33 11.56 20.94 4.01
N ASN A 34 12.02 22.14 3.65
CA ASN A 34 11.16 23.32 3.76
C ASN A 34 10.38 23.77 2.52
N LYS A 35 10.52 23.14 1.35
CA LYS A 35 9.65 23.39 0.16
C LYS A 35 9.61 22.16 -0.76
N ARG A 36 8.76 21.18 -0.43
CA ARG A 36 8.45 20.07 -1.35
C ARG A 36 7.34 20.53 -2.30
N SER A 37 7.54 20.41 -3.61
CA SER A 37 6.45 20.51 -4.58
C SER A 37 5.59 19.26 -4.49
N THR A 38 4.28 19.41 -4.75
CA THR A 38 3.38 18.26 -4.84
C THR A 38 3.85 17.33 -5.95
N ILE A 39 3.94 16.03 -5.65
CA ILE A 39 4.28 15.00 -6.65
C ILE A 39 2.97 14.37 -7.10
N THR A 40 2.65 14.52 -8.38
CA THR A 40 1.48 13.90 -8.98
C THR A 40 1.83 12.51 -9.51
N ILE A 41 1.12 11.48 -9.05
CA ILE A 41 1.28 10.08 -9.45
C ILE A 41 0.14 9.70 -10.39
N PRO A 42 0.44 9.35 -11.66
CA PRO A 42 -0.57 8.85 -12.59
C PRO A 42 -1.05 7.47 -12.15
N ILE A 43 -2.36 7.29 -11.98
CA ILE A 43 -2.96 6.02 -11.60
C ILE A 43 -3.84 5.45 -12.71
N VAL A 44 -3.97 4.13 -12.74
CA VAL A 44 -4.99 3.41 -13.49
C VAL A 44 -5.70 2.43 -12.56
N VAL A 45 -7.03 2.41 -12.62
CA VAL A 45 -7.87 1.51 -11.82
C VAL A 45 -8.44 0.42 -12.73
N HIS A 46 -8.03 -0.81 -12.48
CA HIS A 46 -8.49 -2.00 -13.18
C HIS A 46 -9.61 -2.68 -12.39
N VAL A 47 -10.87 -2.40 -12.73
CA VAL A 47 -12.02 -3.09 -12.14
C VAL A 47 -12.20 -4.44 -12.83
N ILE A 48 -12.00 -5.53 -12.09
CA ILE A 48 -12.26 -6.88 -12.58
C ILE A 48 -13.55 -7.37 -11.94
N HIS A 49 -14.56 -7.60 -12.76
CA HIS A 49 -15.91 -7.88 -12.28
C HIS A 49 -16.47 -9.18 -12.85
N ARG A 50 -17.40 -9.79 -12.11
CA ARG A 50 -18.08 -11.01 -12.57
C ARG A 50 -18.93 -10.69 -13.79
N THR A 51 -19.02 -11.63 -14.72
CA THR A 51 -19.86 -11.48 -15.93
C THR A 51 -21.33 -11.20 -15.61
N ASN A 52 -21.87 -11.72 -14.51
CA ASN A 52 -23.24 -11.45 -14.07
C ASN A 52 -23.42 -10.08 -13.37
N HIS A 53 -22.34 -9.33 -13.16
CA HIS A 53 -22.33 -7.96 -12.65
C HIS A 53 -22.04 -6.95 -13.78
N ALA A 54 -22.65 -7.13 -14.96
CA ALA A 54 -22.32 -6.35 -16.16
C ALA A 54 -22.61 -4.84 -16.04
N ASN A 55 -23.54 -4.43 -15.18
CA ASN A 55 -23.89 -3.03 -14.99
C ASN A 55 -22.92 -2.34 -14.04
N ILE A 56 -22.41 -1.17 -14.43
CA ILE A 56 -21.60 -0.31 -13.56
C ILE A 56 -22.42 0.10 -12.33
N GLY A 57 -21.80 0.04 -11.16
CA GLY A 57 -22.44 0.29 -9.85
C GLY A 57 -23.15 -0.94 -9.27
N SER A 58 -22.99 -2.12 -9.85
CA SER A 58 -23.62 -3.35 -9.37
C SER A 58 -22.58 -4.41 -8.99
N GLY A 59 -22.68 -4.95 -7.78
CA GLY A 59 -21.79 -6.01 -7.29
C GLY A 59 -20.32 -5.62 -7.40
N THR A 60 -19.53 -6.48 -8.03
CA THR A 60 -18.07 -6.30 -8.22
C THR A 60 -17.71 -5.30 -9.31
N ASN A 61 -18.69 -4.81 -10.09
CA ASN A 61 -18.47 -3.78 -11.11
C ASN A 61 -18.77 -2.39 -10.50
N ILE A 62 -17.91 -1.94 -9.59
CA ILE A 62 -18.12 -0.71 -8.79
C ILE A 62 -18.25 0.55 -9.67
N SER A 63 -18.98 1.56 -9.20
CA SER A 63 -19.19 2.79 -9.99
C SER A 63 -17.95 3.68 -10.08
N ASP A 64 -17.92 4.56 -11.08
CA ASP A 64 -16.87 5.59 -11.20
C ASP A 64 -16.88 6.52 -9.97
N ALA A 65 -18.05 6.90 -9.47
CA ALA A 65 -18.17 7.74 -8.27
C ALA A 65 -17.52 7.10 -7.03
N ARG A 66 -17.57 5.76 -6.92
CA ARG A 66 -16.91 5.04 -5.82
C ARG A 66 -15.39 5.01 -5.99
N ILE A 67 -14.91 4.97 -7.22
CA ILE A 67 -13.48 5.08 -7.54
C ILE A 67 -12.98 6.49 -7.23
N GLU A 68 -13.71 7.51 -7.65
CA GLU A 68 -13.42 8.92 -7.34
C GLU A 68 -13.43 9.19 -5.83
N ASP A 69 -14.35 8.59 -5.08
CA ASP A 69 -14.39 8.68 -3.62
C ASP A 69 -13.14 8.07 -2.96
N ALA A 70 -12.68 6.91 -3.44
CA ALA A 70 -11.43 6.31 -2.97
C ALA A 70 -10.22 7.22 -3.27
N ILE A 71 -10.16 7.80 -4.46
CA ILE A 71 -9.08 8.72 -4.86
C ILE A 71 -9.10 10.01 -4.03
N ARG A 72 -10.28 10.53 -3.69
CA ARG A 72 -10.43 11.66 -2.77
C ARG A 72 -9.79 11.35 -1.42
N ILE A 73 -10.09 10.17 -0.84
CA ILE A 73 -9.53 9.74 0.45
C ILE A 73 -8.01 9.58 0.36
N LEU A 74 -7.50 8.96 -0.70
CA LEU A 74 -6.06 8.87 -0.95
C LEU A 74 -5.41 10.25 -0.96
N ASN A 75 -5.98 11.21 -1.69
CA ASN A 75 -5.44 12.57 -1.76
C ASN A 75 -5.52 13.29 -0.42
N GLU A 76 -6.56 13.06 0.38
CA GLU A 76 -6.69 13.60 1.73
C GLU A 76 -5.59 13.06 2.66
N ASP A 77 -5.39 11.74 2.69
CA ASP A 77 -4.40 11.08 3.54
C ASP A 77 -2.96 11.45 3.16
N TYR A 78 -2.64 11.48 1.86
CA TYR A 78 -1.29 11.77 1.36
C TYR A 78 -0.97 13.27 1.25
N SER A 79 -1.94 14.15 1.47
CA SER A 79 -1.71 15.59 1.62
C SER A 79 -1.89 16.10 3.05
N LYS A 80 -2.18 15.19 4.00
CA LYS A 80 -2.49 15.52 5.41
C LYS A 80 -3.63 16.52 5.52
N THR A 81 -4.66 16.34 4.70
CA THR A 81 -5.91 17.09 4.71
C THR A 81 -7.12 16.24 5.10
N ASN A 82 -6.87 15.00 5.54
CA ASN A 82 -7.87 14.09 6.06
C ASN A 82 -8.61 14.66 7.28
N PRO A 83 -9.90 14.28 7.47
CA PRO A 83 -10.79 14.94 8.43
C PRO A 83 -10.34 14.91 9.89
N GLU A 84 -9.52 13.94 10.29
CA GLU A 84 -9.00 13.83 11.64
C GLU A 84 -7.99 14.93 11.97
N PHE A 85 -7.30 15.50 10.97
CA PHE A 85 -6.30 16.54 11.19
C PHE A 85 -6.94 17.95 11.28
N PRO A 86 -6.53 18.83 12.22
CA PRO A 86 -5.45 18.68 13.22
C PRO A 86 -5.91 18.16 14.59
N ASN A 87 -7.16 17.69 14.73
CA ASN A 87 -7.76 17.31 16.02
C ASN A 87 -8.16 15.82 16.04
N PRO A 88 -7.19 14.89 15.96
CA PRO A 88 -7.49 13.47 15.87
C PRO A 88 -8.03 12.93 17.21
N PRO A 89 -8.76 11.78 17.20
CA PRO A 89 -9.28 11.15 18.41
C PRO A 89 -8.21 10.84 19.47
N ARG A 90 -7.00 10.45 19.01
CA ARG A 90 -5.79 10.28 19.82
C ARG A 90 -4.71 11.20 19.25
N ASN A 91 -4.10 12.02 20.09
CA ASN A 91 -3.15 13.05 19.66
C ASN A 91 -1.71 12.83 20.17
N THR A 92 -1.42 11.65 20.73
CA THR A 92 -0.11 11.27 21.28
C THR A 92 1.03 11.52 20.28
N PHE A 93 0.82 11.17 19.00
CA PHE A 93 1.84 11.29 17.96
C PHE A 93 1.61 12.45 16.97
N LEU A 94 0.78 13.44 17.32
CA LEU A 94 0.47 14.57 16.44
C LEU A 94 1.70 15.36 15.97
N SER A 95 2.73 15.49 16.81
CA SER A 95 3.99 16.15 16.43
C SER A 95 4.83 15.36 15.44
N SER A 96 4.68 14.03 15.43
CA SER A 96 5.40 13.13 14.53
C SER A 96 4.71 12.96 13.17
N SER A 97 3.49 13.48 13.02
CA SER A 97 2.72 13.39 11.78
C SER A 97 3.37 14.18 10.63
N GLY A 98 3.74 13.48 9.56
CA GLY A 98 4.31 14.02 8.33
C GLY A 98 3.27 14.27 7.23
N ASN A 99 3.60 15.17 6.29
CA ASN A 99 2.81 15.37 5.06
C ASN A 99 3.58 14.81 3.86
N PRO A 100 3.11 13.71 3.24
CA PRO A 100 3.73 13.16 2.04
C PRO A 100 3.77 14.14 0.85
N ASN A 101 2.77 15.03 0.76
CA ASN A 101 2.56 15.98 -0.33
C ASN A 101 2.52 15.29 -1.70
N LEU A 102 1.75 14.20 -1.77
CA LEU A 102 1.48 13.45 -3.00
C LEU A 102 0.04 13.69 -3.44
N GLU A 103 -0.18 13.60 -4.75
CA GLU A 103 -1.50 13.69 -5.37
C GLU A 103 -1.64 12.54 -6.39
N PHE A 104 -2.73 11.80 -6.34
CA PHE A 104 -3.03 10.67 -7.21
C PHE A 104 -4.14 11.07 -8.18
N CYS A 105 -3.88 10.90 -9.47
CA CYS A 105 -4.80 11.36 -10.50
C CYS A 105 -4.94 10.32 -11.60
N LEU A 106 -6.19 10.10 -12.04
CA LEU A 106 -6.49 9.14 -13.10
C LEU A 106 -5.78 9.54 -14.39
N ALA A 107 -5.10 8.59 -15.01
CA ALA A 107 -4.47 8.79 -16.30
C ALA A 107 -5.50 9.16 -17.37
N THR A 108 -5.13 10.09 -18.25
CA THR A 108 -5.96 10.50 -19.39
C THR A 108 -5.48 9.94 -20.72
N ILE A 109 -4.32 9.28 -20.73
CA ILE A 109 -3.73 8.60 -21.89
C ILE A 109 -3.29 7.19 -21.51
N ASP A 110 -3.74 6.21 -22.29
CA ASP A 110 -3.37 4.80 -22.13
C ASP A 110 -1.95 4.50 -22.66
N PRO A 111 -1.40 3.29 -22.44
CA PRO A 111 -0.06 2.95 -22.92
C PRO A 111 0.12 2.97 -24.45
N SER A 112 -0.99 2.86 -25.20
CA SER A 112 -0.99 2.94 -26.66
C SER A 112 -1.12 4.38 -27.19
N GLY A 113 -1.24 5.37 -26.30
CA GLY A 113 -1.37 6.78 -26.65
C GLY A 113 -2.81 7.25 -26.89
N ASN A 114 -3.83 6.45 -26.55
CA ASN A 114 -5.23 6.82 -26.75
C ASN A 114 -5.82 7.52 -25.50
N PRO A 115 -6.81 8.42 -25.68
CA PRO A 115 -7.57 8.97 -24.57
C PRO A 115 -8.26 7.90 -23.72
N THR A 116 -8.22 8.08 -22.41
CA THR A 116 -8.86 7.22 -21.41
C THR A 116 -9.35 8.04 -20.22
N ASN A 117 -10.20 7.47 -19.38
CA ASN A 117 -10.57 8.04 -18.07
C ASN A 117 -9.75 7.41 -16.92
N GLY A 118 -8.76 6.58 -17.24
CA GLY A 118 -7.91 5.91 -16.26
C GLY A 118 -8.59 4.73 -15.56
N ILE A 119 -9.76 4.29 -16.03
CA ILE A 119 -10.52 3.16 -15.48
C ILE A 119 -10.72 2.12 -16.56
N THR A 120 -10.25 0.89 -16.33
CA THR A 120 -10.57 -0.25 -17.18
C THR A 120 -11.56 -1.18 -16.49
N ARG A 121 -12.41 -1.86 -17.27
CA ARG A 121 -13.39 -2.82 -16.73
C ARG A 121 -13.27 -4.15 -17.48
N THR A 122 -12.94 -5.20 -16.75
CA THR A 122 -12.71 -6.54 -17.30
C THR A 122 -13.71 -7.52 -16.72
N ALA A 123 -14.60 -8.03 -17.57
CA ALA A 123 -15.52 -9.09 -17.20
C ALA A 123 -14.78 -10.43 -17.09
N THR A 124 -15.01 -11.16 -16.00
CA THR A 124 -14.38 -12.46 -15.75
C THR A 124 -15.39 -13.53 -15.37
N THR A 125 -15.06 -14.78 -15.71
CA THR A 125 -15.78 -15.97 -15.24
C THR A 125 -15.33 -16.41 -13.85
N GLN A 126 -14.21 -15.86 -13.35
CA GLN A 126 -13.74 -16.13 -12.00
C GLN A 126 -14.73 -15.57 -10.98
N THR A 127 -15.03 -16.37 -9.97
CA THR A 127 -15.96 -15.94 -8.91
C THR A 127 -15.25 -14.99 -7.97
N ASN A 128 -14.00 -15.27 -7.65
CA ASN A 128 -13.17 -14.53 -6.71
C ASN A 128 -11.70 -14.91 -6.95
N TRP A 129 -10.81 -14.32 -6.16
CA TRP A 129 -9.37 -14.55 -6.26
C TRP A 129 -8.79 -14.79 -4.88
N ASP A 130 -8.12 -15.93 -4.68
CA ASP A 130 -7.43 -16.21 -3.43
C ASP A 130 -6.03 -15.58 -3.43
N ALA A 131 -5.87 -14.47 -2.69
CA ALA A 131 -4.59 -13.77 -2.56
C ALA A 131 -3.52 -14.61 -1.83
N ASP A 132 -3.94 -15.64 -1.09
CA ASP A 132 -3.06 -16.50 -0.30
C ASP A 132 -2.73 -17.82 -1.00
N ASP A 133 -3.44 -18.16 -2.09
CA ASP A 133 -3.09 -19.30 -2.93
C ASP A 133 -1.85 -19.00 -3.77
N GLN A 134 -0.68 -19.32 -3.22
CA GLN A 134 0.60 -19.25 -3.93
C GLN A 134 0.81 -20.44 -4.88
N GLY A 135 -0.13 -21.39 -4.92
CA GLY A 135 -0.05 -22.61 -5.69
C GLY A 135 0.76 -23.70 -5.01
N GLY A 136 0.53 -24.95 -5.42
CA GLY A 136 1.37 -26.09 -5.08
C GLY A 136 2.55 -26.27 -6.04
N TRP A 137 3.37 -27.30 -5.80
CA TRP A 137 4.49 -27.64 -6.67
C TRP A 137 4.00 -27.95 -8.10
N GLY A 138 4.29 -27.06 -9.04
CA GLY A 138 3.88 -27.18 -10.45
C GLY A 138 2.57 -26.48 -10.82
N SER A 139 2.00 -25.63 -9.96
CA SER A 139 0.89 -24.72 -10.29
C SER A 139 1.21 -23.28 -9.91
N ASP A 140 0.95 -22.35 -10.81
CA ASP A 140 0.87 -20.93 -10.47
C ASP A 140 -0.44 -20.75 -9.70
N GLY A 141 -0.39 -20.49 -8.39
CA GLY A 141 -1.61 -20.25 -7.61
C GLY A 141 -2.36 -18.99 -8.04
N GLU A 142 -3.43 -18.67 -7.35
CA GLU A 142 -4.30 -17.53 -7.68
C GLU A 142 -3.82 -16.17 -7.17
N ALA A 143 -2.77 -16.12 -6.33
CA ALA A 143 -2.34 -14.92 -5.61
C ALA A 143 -2.22 -13.67 -6.49
N ASN A 144 -1.75 -13.81 -7.74
CA ASN A 144 -1.61 -12.71 -8.71
C ASN A 144 -2.36 -12.96 -10.03
N ALA A 145 -3.29 -13.91 -10.07
CA ALA A 145 -3.96 -14.30 -11.31
C ALA A 145 -4.87 -13.19 -11.87
N MET A 146 -5.36 -12.27 -11.04
CA MET A 146 -6.10 -11.09 -11.48
C MET A 146 -5.25 -10.11 -12.31
N LYS A 147 -3.92 -10.15 -12.16
CA LYS A 147 -2.97 -9.28 -12.89
C LYS A 147 -2.59 -9.82 -14.28
N LYS A 148 -3.22 -10.91 -14.74
CA LYS A 148 -2.92 -11.52 -16.03
C LYS A 148 -4.18 -11.70 -16.87
N THR A 149 -4.13 -11.25 -18.12
CA THR A 149 -5.21 -11.49 -19.10
C THR A 149 -5.43 -12.99 -19.33
N SER A 150 -4.37 -13.80 -19.29
CA SER A 150 -4.43 -15.25 -19.52
C SER A 150 -5.25 -16.04 -18.49
N SER A 151 -5.45 -15.48 -17.29
CA SER A 151 -6.24 -16.08 -16.20
C SER A 151 -7.61 -15.39 -16.01
N GLY A 152 -8.03 -14.56 -16.97
CA GLY A 152 -9.30 -13.83 -16.89
C GLY A 152 -9.23 -12.55 -16.05
N GLY A 153 -8.03 -12.06 -15.75
CA GLY A 153 -7.77 -10.74 -15.20
C GLY A 153 -7.38 -9.74 -16.29
N ILE A 154 -6.53 -8.77 -15.97
CA ILE A 154 -5.96 -7.83 -16.94
C ILE A 154 -4.50 -7.53 -16.63
N ASP A 155 -3.67 -7.54 -17.68
CA ASP A 155 -2.24 -7.20 -17.58
C ASP A 155 -2.05 -5.74 -17.16
N SER A 156 -0.95 -5.46 -16.46
CA SER A 156 -0.61 -4.10 -16.02
C SER A 156 -0.36 -3.17 -17.20
N TRP A 157 -0.70 -1.89 -17.02
CA TRP A 157 -0.06 -0.83 -17.78
C TRP A 157 1.40 -0.68 -17.33
N ASP A 158 2.20 0.01 -18.14
CA ASP A 158 3.62 0.26 -17.89
C ASP A 158 3.87 0.76 -16.45
N TYR A 159 4.38 -0.14 -15.60
CA TYR A 159 4.54 0.08 -14.16
C TYR A 159 5.49 1.23 -13.83
N GLN A 160 6.37 1.60 -14.76
CA GLN A 160 7.27 2.73 -14.58
C GLN A 160 6.57 4.07 -14.74
N ARG A 161 5.41 4.11 -15.42
CA ARG A 161 4.68 5.35 -15.76
C ARG A 161 3.32 5.47 -15.10
N TYR A 162 2.73 4.36 -14.65
CA TYR A 162 1.43 4.29 -14.01
C TYR A 162 1.51 3.45 -12.73
N LEU A 163 0.86 3.92 -11.67
CA LEU A 163 0.50 3.09 -10.54
C LEU A 163 -0.75 2.28 -10.92
N ASN A 164 -0.58 0.96 -11.04
CA ASN A 164 -1.66 0.02 -11.34
C ASN A 164 -2.40 -0.38 -10.05
N ILE A 165 -3.72 -0.18 -10.04
CA ILE A 165 -4.60 -0.54 -8.92
C ILE A 165 -5.65 -1.51 -9.44
N TRP A 166 -5.58 -2.78 -9.05
CA TRP A 166 -6.62 -3.76 -9.37
C TRP A 166 -7.68 -3.75 -8.28
N VAL A 167 -8.94 -3.70 -8.69
CA VAL A 167 -10.10 -3.82 -7.79
C VAL A 167 -10.91 -5.03 -8.20
N CYS A 168 -10.94 -6.05 -7.33
CA CYS A 168 -11.59 -7.33 -7.62
C CYS A 168 -12.20 -7.95 -6.35
N ASP A 169 -12.82 -9.11 -6.48
CA ASP A 169 -13.38 -9.87 -5.35
C ASP A 169 -12.29 -10.79 -4.78
N LEU A 170 -11.70 -10.41 -3.65
CA LEU A 170 -10.69 -11.20 -2.95
C LEU A 170 -11.40 -12.15 -1.98
N THR A 171 -10.92 -13.39 -1.92
CA THR A 171 -11.35 -14.31 -0.87
C THR A 171 -10.46 -14.25 0.34
N ASN A 172 -11.05 -14.55 1.49
CA ASN A 172 -10.31 -14.91 2.68
C ASN A 172 -9.53 -16.21 2.45
N SER A 173 -8.31 -16.28 2.98
CA SER A 173 -7.50 -17.49 3.03
C SER A 173 -8.32 -18.68 3.51
N GLN A 174 -8.05 -19.87 2.97
CA GLN A 174 -8.51 -21.14 3.56
C GLN A 174 -8.10 -21.29 5.04
N SER A 175 -7.12 -20.52 5.51
CA SER A 175 -6.62 -20.51 6.89
C SER A 175 -7.34 -19.51 7.83
N GLY A 176 -8.39 -18.82 7.38
CA GLY A 176 -9.24 -17.97 8.24
C GLY A 176 -8.80 -16.51 8.40
N GLY A 177 -7.76 -16.07 7.70
CA GLY A 177 -7.37 -14.65 7.60
C GLY A 177 -8.18 -13.90 6.53
N MET A 178 -8.37 -12.59 6.71
CA MET A 178 -9.06 -11.72 5.75
C MET A 178 -8.06 -10.75 5.11
N THR A 179 -7.93 -10.84 3.79
CA THR A 179 -7.05 -9.96 3.01
C THR A 179 -7.89 -8.86 2.36
N LEU A 180 -7.75 -7.62 2.85
CA LEU A 180 -8.48 -6.46 2.34
C LEU A 180 -7.83 -5.90 1.06
N GLY A 181 -6.52 -6.05 0.97
CA GLY A 181 -5.70 -5.65 -0.15
C GLY A 181 -4.29 -6.20 0.03
N TYR A 182 -3.47 -6.02 -1.00
CA TYR A 182 -2.03 -6.23 -0.92
C TYR A 182 -1.33 -5.41 -2.00
N ALA A 183 -0.12 -4.94 -1.71
CA ALA A 183 0.77 -4.32 -2.69
C ALA A 183 2.02 -5.16 -2.94
N TYR A 184 2.84 -4.72 -3.89
CA TYR A 184 4.23 -5.13 -3.99
C TYR A 184 5.17 -4.01 -3.55
N LEU A 185 6.07 -4.32 -2.61
CA LEU A 185 7.18 -3.45 -2.24
C LEU A 185 8.11 -3.22 -3.44
N PRO A 186 8.82 -2.07 -3.53
CA PRO A 186 9.80 -1.81 -4.58
C PRO A 186 10.88 -2.90 -4.66
N GLY A 187 11.46 -3.19 -5.83
CA GLY A 187 12.58 -4.14 -5.95
C GLY A 187 12.22 -5.52 -6.50
N LEU A 188 11.01 -5.69 -7.04
CA LEU A 188 10.65 -6.85 -7.85
C LEU A 188 11.73 -7.12 -8.92
N PRO A 189 12.22 -8.36 -9.06
CA PRO A 189 13.22 -8.68 -10.08
C PRO A 189 12.72 -8.34 -11.49
N SER A 190 13.49 -7.58 -12.26
CA SER A 190 13.20 -7.25 -13.67
C SER A 190 13.91 -8.19 -14.65
N GLY A 191 14.28 -9.40 -14.21
CA GLY A 191 15.14 -10.33 -14.93
C GLY A 191 15.87 -11.28 -13.99
N GLY A 192 17.10 -11.66 -14.37
CA GLY A 192 17.93 -12.52 -13.53
C GLY A 192 17.44 -13.97 -13.46
N TRP A 193 17.70 -14.65 -12.34
CA TRP A 193 17.37 -16.08 -12.21
C TRP A 193 15.90 -16.29 -11.83
N SER A 194 15.27 -15.28 -11.23
CA SER A 194 13.82 -15.25 -10.94
C SER A 194 12.96 -14.88 -12.15
N GLY A 195 13.58 -14.45 -13.26
CA GLY A 195 12.90 -13.90 -14.42
C GLY A 195 12.24 -12.54 -14.13
N ASP A 196 11.57 -11.98 -15.14
CA ASP A 196 10.87 -10.72 -14.97
C ASP A 196 9.59 -10.89 -14.15
N GLN A 197 9.56 -10.27 -12.97
CA GLN A 197 8.45 -10.25 -12.02
C GLN A 197 7.79 -8.87 -11.95
N THR A 198 8.24 -7.88 -12.72
CA THR A 198 7.74 -6.49 -12.67
C THR A 198 6.27 -6.34 -13.08
N TRP A 199 5.72 -7.33 -13.81
CA TRP A 199 4.29 -7.42 -14.12
C TRP A 199 3.41 -7.49 -12.85
N LYS A 200 3.98 -7.81 -11.69
CA LYS A 200 3.28 -7.80 -10.39
C LYS A 200 3.21 -6.42 -9.73
N ASP A 201 3.97 -5.42 -10.19
CA ASP A 201 4.06 -4.09 -9.54
C ASP A 201 2.70 -3.38 -9.48
N GLY A 202 2.42 -2.75 -8.34
CA GLY A 202 1.13 -2.11 -8.02
C GLY A 202 0.44 -2.75 -6.83
N LEU A 203 -0.86 -2.48 -6.67
CA LEU A 203 -1.67 -2.99 -5.58
C LEU A 203 -3.00 -3.58 -6.02
N VAL A 204 -3.52 -4.50 -5.22
CA VAL A 204 -4.84 -5.09 -5.36
C VAL A 204 -5.65 -4.73 -4.13
N VAL A 205 -6.91 -4.34 -4.31
CA VAL A 205 -7.84 -4.03 -3.22
C VAL A 205 -9.14 -4.78 -3.45
N ASP A 206 -9.66 -5.39 -2.39
CA ASP A 206 -10.98 -6.00 -2.44
C ASP A 206 -12.04 -4.92 -2.72
N PHE A 207 -12.93 -5.21 -3.65
CA PHE A 207 -13.94 -4.27 -4.10
C PHE A 207 -14.88 -3.83 -2.98
N GLN A 208 -14.99 -4.52 -1.85
CA GLN A 208 -15.79 -4.08 -0.70
C GLN A 208 -15.05 -3.00 0.11
N TRP A 209 -13.73 -2.90 0.04
CA TRP A 209 -12.91 -2.02 0.86
C TRP A 209 -12.30 -0.84 0.07
N PHE A 210 -12.75 -0.65 -1.18
CA PHE A 210 -12.36 0.49 -2.01
C PHE A 210 -13.39 1.63 -1.94
N GLY A 211 -13.00 2.78 -1.38
CA GLY A 211 -13.89 3.92 -1.12
C GLY A 211 -14.82 3.70 0.08
N THR A 212 -15.77 4.62 0.30
CA THR A 212 -16.67 4.64 1.47
C THR A 212 -18.16 4.75 1.11
N ILE A 213 -18.47 4.98 -0.16
CA ILE A 213 -19.85 5.12 -0.63
C ILE A 213 -20.38 3.86 -1.33
N GLN A 214 -21.71 3.82 -1.53
CA GLN A 214 -22.37 2.81 -2.37
C GLN A 214 -22.11 1.34 -1.98
N GLY A 215 -22.16 1.05 -0.68
CA GLY A 215 -22.02 -0.30 -0.15
C GLY A 215 -20.57 -0.74 0.08
N ALA A 216 -19.62 0.20 0.06
CA ALA A 216 -18.30 -0.01 0.62
C ALA A 216 -18.35 -0.30 2.13
N SER A 217 -17.38 -1.06 2.59
CA SER A 217 -17.09 -1.39 3.98
C SER A 217 -15.85 -0.64 4.43
N GLY A 218 -15.74 -0.39 5.74
CA GLY A 218 -14.57 0.26 6.32
C GLY A 218 -14.53 1.77 6.09
N ASP A 219 -13.33 2.33 6.23
CA ASP A 219 -13.05 3.77 6.23
C ASP A 219 -12.30 4.23 4.97
N GLY A 220 -12.14 3.35 3.98
CA GLY A 220 -11.50 3.64 2.70
C GLY A 220 -9.97 3.66 2.71
N ARG A 221 -9.31 3.36 3.85
CA ARG A 221 -7.85 3.43 3.99
C ARG A 221 -7.07 2.18 3.57
N THR A 222 -7.74 1.12 3.10
CA THR A 222 -7.04 -0.04 2.56
C THR A 222 -6.11 0.38 1.41
N ALA A 223 -6.58 1.19 0.47
CA ALA A 223 -5.73 1.69 -0.61
C ALA A 223 -4.61 2.61 -0.08
N THR A 224 -4.87 3.41 0.97
CA THR A 224 -3.85 4.27 1.61
C THR A 224 -2.70 3.42 2.16
N HIS A 225 -3.04 2.37 2.90
CA HIS A 225 -2.11 1.39 3.47
C HIS A 225 -1.30 0.68 2.38
N GLU A 226 -1.97 0.13 1.36
CA GLU A 226 -1.29 -0.57 0.27
C GLU A 226 -0.36 0.32 -0.54
N ILE A 227 -0.71 1.59 -0.76
CA ILE A 227 0.20 2.54 -1.43
C ILE A 227 1.41 2.85 -0.54
N GLY A 228 1.29 2.78 0.79
CA GLY A 228 2.43 2.90 1.70
C GLY A 228 3.45 1.80 1.43
N HIS A 229 3.01 0.55 1.32
CA HIS A 229 3.84 -0.57 0.89
C HIS A 229 4.40 -0.38 -0.51
N TYR A 230 3.58 0.03 -1.48
CA TYR A 230 4.04 0.34 -2.83
C TYR A 230 5.20 1.35 -2.83
N LEU A 231 5.16 2.32 -1.91
CA LEU A 231 6.17 3.35 -1.72
C LEU A 231 7.26 2.97 -0.70
N GLY A 232 7.37 1.70 -0.33
CA GLY A 232 8.51 1.17 0.40
C GLY A 232 8.36 1.09 1.92
N LEU A 233 7.18 1.42 2.48
CA LEU A 233 6.93 1.29 3.92
C LEU A 233 6.61 -0.15 4.29
N ASN A 234 7.10 -0.61 5.44
CA ASN A 234 6.64 -1.84 6.06
C ASN A 234 5.48 -1.54 7.02
N HIS A 235 4.84 -2.59 7.54
CA HIS A 235 3.93 -2.45 8.67
C HIS A 235 4.63 -1.77 9.85
N THR A 236 3.91 -1.10 10.74
CA THR A 236 4.56 -0.57 11.96
C THR A 236 4.89 -1.64 12.98
N PHE A 237 4.43 -2.88 12.78
CA PHE A 237 4.58 -4.00 13.71
C PHE A 237 5.33 -5.17 13.06
N CYS A 238 6.06 -5.91 13.89
CA CYS A 238 6.70 -7.15 13.49
C CYS A 238 5.70 -8.29 13.20
N GLU A 239 5.82 -8.94 12.04
CA GLU A 239 4.96 -10.07 11.65
C GLU A 239 5.43 -11.45 12.16
N SER A 240 6.61 -11.54 12.79
CA SER A 240 7.15 -12.85 13.22
C SER A 240 6.44 -13.39 14.46
N GLN A 241 5.73 -14.51 14.31
CA GLN A 241 5.15 -15.27 15.42
C GLN A 241 6.21 -15.91 16.36
N SER A 242 7.48 -15.91 15.97
CA SER A 242 8.55 -16.52 16.77
C SER A 242 9.79 -15.63 16.79
N GLY A 243 9.92 -14.82 17.84
CA GLY A 243 11.17 -14.10 18.10
C GLY A 243 11.06 -12.79 18.87
N GLY A 244 9.85 -12.27 19.08
CA GLY A 244 9.67 -11.00 19.81
C GLY A 244 10.48 -9.85 19.19
N CYS A 245 10.53 -9.78 17.86
CA CYS A 245 11.16 -8.64 17.21
C CYS A 245 10.28 -7.41 17.42
N CYS A 246 10.92 -6.29 17.69
CA CYS A 246 10.26 -5.02 17.94
C CYS A 246 10.42 -4.07 16.73
N ASP A 247 11.31 -4.40 15.78
CA ASP A 247 11.55 -3.66 14.54
C ASP A 247 11.48 -4.62 13.34
N ASN A 248 10.79 -4.19 12.28
CA ASN A 248 10.57 -4.96 11.06
C ASN A 248 11.06 -4.26 9.79
N ASP A 249 11.69 -3.09 9.88
CA ASP A 249 12.03 -2.28 8.71
C ASP A 249 13.52 -2.02 8.52
N ASP A 250 14.35 -2.78 9.25
CA ASP A 250 15.80 -2.68 9.25
C ASP A 250 16.27 -1.26 9.60
N ASN A 251 15.59 -0.52 10.49
CA ASN A 251 15.82 0.90 10.81
C ASN A 251 15.64 1.84 9.61
N ASN A 252 14.61 1.62 8.78
CA ASN A 252 14.29 2.50 7.65
C ASN A 252 13.42 3.69 8.07
N VAL A 253 12.57 3.51 9.09
CA VAL A 253 11.72 4.53 9.72
C VAL A 253 11.99 4.53 11.22
N ASP A 254 12.70 5.55 11.71
CA ASP A 254 13.16 5.60 13.10
C ASP A 254 12.20 6.36 14.05
N ASP A 255 11.16 7.04 13.52
CA ASP A 255 10.21 7.85 14.32
C ASP A 255 8.84 7.17 14.57
N THR A 256 8.70 5.91 14.16
CA THR A 256 7.61 5.01 14.55
C THR A 256 8.06 4.16 15.73
N PRO A 257 7.46 4.30 16.93
CA PRO A 257 7.71 3.40 18.05
C PRO A 257 7.62 1.95 17.62
N LEU A 258 8.55 1.17 18.14
CA LEU A 258 8.63 -0.25 17.93
C LEU A 258 7.35 -0.90 18.42
N CYS A 259 6.85 -1.83 17.63
CA CYS A 259 5.60 -2.53 17.93
C CYS A 259 5.76 -4.00 17.56
N TYR A 260 5.26 -4.87 18.44
CA TYR A 260 5.21 -6.29 18.19
C TYR A 260 3.76 -6.76 18.13
N ASP A 261 3.52 -7.77 17.30
CA ASP A 261 2.30 -8.56 17.38
C ASP A 261 2.22 -9.28 18.75
N SER A 262 1.62 -8.61 19.74
CA SER A 262 1.65 -9.10 21.11
C SER A 262 0.75 -10.32 21.36
N ASN A 263 1.24 -11.23 22.21
CA ASN A 263 0.46 -12.24 22.94
C ASN A 263 -0.22 -13.35 22.12
N ASN A 264 0.40 -13.88 21.06
CA ASN A 264 -0.17 -14.97 20.23
C ASN A 264 -1.49 -14.61 19.49
N ASP A 265 -1.95 -13.35 19.53
CA ASP A 265 -3.32 -12.98 19.13
C ASP A 265 -3.44 -11.94 17.99
N GLY A 266 -2.35 -11.37 17.47
CA GLY A 266 -2.37 -10.48 16.30
C GLY A 266 -2.11 -9.00 16.61
N PRO A 267 -1.89 -8.17 15.55
CA PRO A 267 -1.82 -6.72 15.67
C PRO A 267 -3.13 -6.13 16.20
N TYR A 268 -3.10 -4.88 16.67
CA TYR A 268 -4.30 -4.22 17.18
C TYR A 268 -5.29 -3.89 16.04
N PHE A 269 -6.44 -4.55 16.04
CA PHE A 269 -7.53 -4.35 15.05
C PHE A 269 -8.66 -3.42 15.54
N GLY A 270 -8.52 -2.83 16.73
CA GLY A 270 -9.56 -1.99 17.33
C GLY A 270 -9.55 -0.55 16.83
N PRO A 271 -10.60 0.23 17.12
CA PRO A 271 -10.65 1.65 16.79
C PRO A 271 -9.65 2.48 17.60
N VAL A 272 -8.91 3.35 16.93
CA VAL A 272 -8.07 4.35 17.58
C VAL A 272 -8.94 5.41 18.22
N THR A 273 -8.84 5.53 19.55
CA THR A 273 -9.61 6.46 20.37
C THR A 273 -8.71 7.16 21.36
N SER A 274 -9.24 8.18 22.06
CA SER A 274 -8.51 8.88 23.14
C SER A 274 -8.09 7.96 24.30
N SER A 275 -8.65 6.75 24.39
CA SER A 275 -8.31 5.75 25.41
C SER A 275 -7.35 4.66 24.93
N THR A 276 -7.03 4.61 23.64
CA THR A 276 -6.10 3.60 23.10
C THR A 276 -4.70 3.86 23.67
N ASN A 277 -4.09 2.84 24.26
CA ASN A 277 -2.85 2.93 25.02
C ASN A 277 -1.98 1.66 24.91
N ASN A 278 -2.01 1.00 23.75
CA ASN A 278 -1.18 -0.17 23.50
C ASN A 278 0.30 0.21 23.61
N ASN A 279 1.09 -0.66 24.22
CA ASN A 279 2.55 -0.62 24.26
C ASN A 279 2.98 -2.08 24.31
N THR A 280 3.47 -2.57 23.19
CA THR A 280 3.78 -3.99 23.00
C THR A 280 5.28 -4.28 22.97
N CYS A 281 6.08 -3.23 22.82
CA CYS A 281 7.53 -3.26 22.80
C CYS A 281 8.13 -2.16 23.68
N ASN A 282 9.38 -2.36 24.10
CA ASN A 282 10.15 -1.35 24.81
C ASN A 282 11.15 -0.68 23.86
N ASP A 283 10.94 0.60 23.60
CA ASP A 283 11.72 1.38 22.64
C ASP A 283 13.09 1.86 23.15
N ILE A 284 13.37 1.72 24.45
CA ILE A 284 14.56 2.32 25.07
C ILE A 284 15.84 1.72 24.47
N GLY A 285 16.67 2.61 23.90
CA GLY A 285 17.95 2.22 23.30
C GLY A 285 17.85 1.67 21.87
N GLN A 286 16.64 1.70 21.28
CA GLN A 286 16.37 1.34 19.89
C GLN A 286 15.92 2.56 19.08
N GLY A 287 16.69 3.65 19.15
CA GLY A 287 16.33 4.94 18.51
C GLY A 287 15.55 5.89 19.43
N PHE A 288 14.91 5.38 20.47
CA PHE A 288 14.15 6.19 21.42
C PHE A 288 14.82 6.33 22.80
N SER A 289 14.60 7.49 23.42
CA SER A 289 15.12 7.83 24.76
C SER A 289 14.19 7.43 25.91
N SER A 290 12.98 6.98 25.58
CA SER A 290 11.94 6.55 26.50
C SER A 290 11.09 5.48 25.82
N ASP A 291 10.45 4.64 26.61
CA ASP A 291 9.42 3.70 26.18
C ASP A 291 8.15 4.46 25.75
N LEU A 292 7.68 4.27 24.52
CA LEU A 292 6.55 4.99 23.92
C LEU A 292 5.37 4.03 23.72
N LEU A 293 4.19 4.60 23.48
CA LEU A 293 3.03 3.78 23.11
C LEU A 293 3.16 3.33 21.65
N ASP A 294 2.53 2.23 21.29
CA ASP A 294 2.41 1.82 19.89
C ASP A 294 1.67 2.90 19.10
N MET A 295 2.14 3.20 17.89
CA MET A 295 1.54 4.19 17.01
C MET A 295 0.35 3.60 16.24
N ASP A 296 -0.70 3.21 16.97
CA ASP A 296 -1.91 2.61 16.39
C ASP A 296 -2.58 3.53 15.36
N GLU A 297 -2.44 4.86 15.48
CA GLU A 297 -2.93 5.84 14.51
C GLU A 297 -2.25 5.82 13.12
N ASN A 298 -1.19 5.03 12.95
CA ASN A 298 -0.43 4.98 11.72
C ASN A 298 -1.19 4.24 10.60
N PHE A 299 -1.17 4.76 9.37
CA PHE A 299 -1.76 4.07 8.23
C PHE A 299 -1.15 2.70 7.95
N MET A 300 0.09 2.42 8.39
CA MET A 300 0.76 1.13 8.27
C MET A 300 0.51 0.18 9.46
N ALA A 301 -0.37 0.55 10.39
CA ALA A 301 -0.93 -0.37 11.39
C ALA A 301 -2.19 -1.07 10.85
N TYR A 302 -2.74 -2.04 11.59
CA TYR A 302 -4.00 -2.71 11.27
C TYR A 302 -5.21 -2.22 12.09
N SER A 303 -5.03 -1.10 12.78
CA SER A 303 -6.10 -0.50 13.59
C SER A 303 -7.22 0.05 12.71
N GLN A 304 -8.37 0.30 13.32
CA GLN A 304 -9.46 1.02 12.65
C GLN A 304 -9.34 2.53 12.88
N ASN A 305 -9.64 3.32 11.85
CA ASN A 305 -9.52 4.77 11.83
C ASN A 305 -8.08 5.30 12.04
N PRO A 306 -7.07 4.76 11.33
CA PRO A 306 -5.77 5.41 11.26
C PRO A 306 -5.89 6.77 10.58
N TRP A 307 -4.93 7.67 10.83
CA TRP A 307 -5.02 9.04 10.32
C TRP A 307 -3.68 9.69 9.98
N MET A 308 -2.54 8.99 10.14
CA MET A 308 -1.24 9.60 9.85
C MET A 308 -0.19 8.66 9.26
N PHE A 309 0.72 9.28 8.50
CA PHE A 309 2.10 8.82 8.34
C PHE A 309 3.02 9.65 9.25
N SER A 310 4.14 9.07 9.67
CA SER A 310 5.19 9.75 10.41
C SER A 310 6.10 10.60 9.50
N HIS A 311 7.03 11.38 10.05
CA HIS A 311 7.97 12.17 9.24
C HIS A 311 8.96 11.26 8.52
N ASP A 312 9.44 10.19 9.16
CA ASP A 312 10.40 9.28 8.51
C ASP A 312 9.74 8.36 7.50
N GLN A 313 8.47 7.97 7.69
CA GLN A 313 7.70 7.33 6.62
C GLN A 313 7.59 8.23 5.39
N VAL A 314 7.32 9.52 5.59
CA VAL A 314 7.32 10.49 4.48
C VAL A 314 8.70 10.58 3.81
N ASN A 315 9.78 10.54 4.58
CA ASN A 315 11.14 10.57 4.03
C ASN A 315 11.45 9.30 3.22
N ALA A 316 11.06 8.13 3.72
CA ALA A 316 11.22 6.84 3.04
C ALA A 316 10.44 6.79 1.72
N MET A 317 9.15 7.17 1.72
CA MET A 317 8.36 7.24 0.49
C MET A 317 8.97 8.18 -0.55
N ASN A 318 9.48 9.33 -0.11
CA ASN A 318 10.13 10.28 -1.00
C ASN A 318 11.46 9.74 -1.53
N ALA A 319 12.24 9.04 -0.71
CA ALA A 319 13.47 8.37 -1.14
C ALA A 319 13.17 7.34 -2.24
N THR A 320 12.20 6.46 -2.02
CA THR A 320 11.73 5.49 -3.02
C THR A 320 11.30 6.18 -4.32
N LEU A 321 10.56 7.31 -4.24
CA LEU A 321 10.17 8.11 -5.42
C LEU A 321 11.33 8.82 -6.12
N ASN A 322 12.46 9.05 -5.46
CA ASN A 322 13.66 9.62 -6.08
C ASN A 322 14.66 8.54 -6.55
N GLY A 323 14.52 7.31 -6.06
CA GLY A 323 15.30 6.14 -6.46
C GLY A 323 14.53 5.27 -7.45
N GLU A 324 14.13 4.09 -6.99
CA GLU A 324 13.50 3.03 -7.80
C GLU A 324 12.28 3.53 -8.60
N ARG A 325 11.47 4.42 -8.00
CA ARG A 325 10.25 4.96 -8.64
C ARG A 325 10.44 6.35 -9.25
N SER A 326 11.67 6.72 -9.59
CA SER A 326 11.98 8.02 -10.21
C SER A 326 11.31 8.25 -11.56
N ILE A 327 11.08 7.20 -12.36
CA ILE A 327 10.35 7.32 -13.63
C ILE A 327 8.87 7.63 -13.37
N LEU A 328 8.25 6.99 -12.37
CA LEU A 328 6.85 7.23 -12.00
C LEU A 328 6.67 8.66 -11.48
N LYS A 329 7.55 9.10 -10.58
CA LYS A 329 7.57 10.46 -10.05
C LYS A 329 7.64 11.52 -11.15
N ASN A 330 8.42 11.26 -12.20
CA ASN A 330 8.65 12.20 -13.31
C ASN A 330 7.84 11.83 -14.56
N SER A 331 6.79 11.01 -14.40
CA SER A 331 5.98 10.53 -15.51
C SER A 331 5.33 11.72 -16.23
N ASN A 332 5.41 11.72 -17.56
CA ASN A 332 4.80 12.74 -18.41
C ASN A 332 3.39 12.37 -18.87
N VAL A 333 2.82 11.30 -18.31
CA VAL A 333 1.43 10.90 -18.54
C VAL A 333 0.53 12.06 -18.13
N THR A 334 -0.35 12.47 -19.03
CA THR A 334 -1.37 13.47 -18.71
C THR A 334 -2.41 12.86 -17.77
N VAL A 335 -2.84 13.60 -16.76
CA VAL A 335 -3.76 13.12 -15.73
C VAL A 335 -4.95 14.06 -15.55
N ASN A 336 -6.01 13.56 -14.91
CA ASN A 336 -7.16 14.32 -14.47
C ASN A 336 -7.24 14.30 -12.94
N CYS A 337 -6.94 15.45 -12.35
CA CYS A 337 -7.19 15.82 -10.96
C CYS A 337 -8.30 16.89 -11.00
#